data_AF-A0A7C7SB84-F1
#
_entry.id   AF-A0A7C7SB84-F1
#
_cell.length_a   1.000
_cell.length_b   1.000
_cell.length_c   1.000
_cell.angle_alpha   90.00
_cell.angle_beta   90.00
_cell.angle_gamma   90.00
#
_symmetry.space_group_name_H-M   'P 1'
#
loop_
_entity.id
_entity.type
_entity.pdbx_description
1 polymer ?
#
loop_
_entity_poly.entity_id
_entity_poly.type
_entity_poly.pdbx_seq_one_letter_code
_entity_poly.pdbx_strand_id
1 'polypeptide(L)'
;MTDEPTQESTGRSGPGRTILLALVGAVVLALVASLTLGGGDPPGDPGGQETGAVAVFGEGLPAFAGTDGDAAVGHLAPDFDATTFNGDTVQVRPGDGTGYVIAFFAH
;
A
#
# COMPACT_ATOMS: atom_id res chain seq x y z
N MET A 1 -42.69 -17.25 58.91
CA MET A 1 -41.26 -17.62 58.91
C MET A 1 -41.05 -18.61 57.78
N THR A 2 -40.70 -18.10 56.60
CA THR A 2 -40.08 -18.85 55.50
C THR A 2 -39.53 -17.82 54.52
N ASP A 3 -38.21 -17.66 54.55
CA ASP A 3 -37.45 -16.76 53.69
C ASP A 3 -37.29 -17.36 52.28
N GLU A 4 -37.33 -16.49 51.26
CA GLU A 4 -36.89 -16.77 49.89
C GLU A 4 -35.36 -16.91 49.83
N PRO A 5 -34.81 -17.87 49.07
CA PRO A 5 -33.40 -17.86 48.74
C PRO A 5 -33.17 -16.95 47.52
N THR A 6 -32.79 -15.69 47.76
CA THR A 6 -32.16 -14.86 46.74
C THR A 6 -30.85 -15.54 46.32
N GLN A 7 -30.81 -16.13 45.13
CA GLN A 7 -29.57 -16.60 44.52
C GLN A 7 -28.68 -15.40 44.22
N GLU A 8 -27.75 -15.11 45.12
CA GLU A 8 -26.58 -14.30 44.81
C GLU A 8 -25.76 -15.01 43.72
N SER A 9 -25.83 -14.46 42.51
CA SER A 9 -24.88 -14.77 41.45
C SER A 9 -23.49 -14.33 41.91
N THR A 10 -22.76 -15.26 42.51
CA THR A 10 -21.37 -15.08 42.90
C THR A 10 -20.53 -14.95 41.64
N GLY A 11 -20.36 -13.70 41.18
CA GLY A 11 -19.44 -13.33 40.11
C GLY A 11 -18.00 -13.64 40.51
N ARG A 12 -17.58 -14.89 40.34
CA ARG A 12 -16.22 -15.36 40.59
C ARG A 12 -15.27 -14.69 39.60
N SER A 13 -14.63 -13.61 40.05
CA SER A 13 -13.51 -12.97 39.35
C SER A 13 -12.32 -13.91 39.35
N GLY A 14 -12.21 -14.74 38.32
CA GLY A 14 -11.05 -15.61 38.08
C GLY A 14 -9.95 -14.91 37.27
N PRO A 15 -8.72 -15.45 37.26
CA PRO A 15 -7.59 -14.94 36.46
C PRO A 15 -7.92 -14.76 34.97
N GLY A 16 -8.87 -15.53 34.44
CA GLY A 16 -9.35 -15.37 33.06
C GLY A 16 -10.01 -14.01 32.80
N ARG A 17 -10.71 -13.43 33.80
CA ARG A 17 -11.37 -12.13 33.64
C ARG A 17 -10.36 -10.99 33.61
N THR A 18 -9.29 -11.07 34.40
CA THR A 18 -8.21 -10.07 34.37
C THR A 18 -7.40 -10.14 33.09
N ILE A 19 -7.10 -11.35 32.59
CA ILE A 19 -6.42 -11.54 31.30
C ILE A 19 -7.28 -10.99 30.15
N LEU A 20 -8.60 -11.28 30.14
CA LEU A 20 -9.51 -10.76 29.13
C LEU A 20 -9.54 -9.23 29.12
N LEU A 21 -9.62 -8.61 30.31
CA LEU A 21 -9.62 -7.14 30.43
C LEU A 21 -8.31 -6.52 29.96
N ALA A 22 -7.17 -7.14 30.26
CA ALA A 22 -5.86 -6.67 29.80
C ALA A 22 -5.74 -6.73 28.27
N LEU A 23 -6.21 -7.82 27.65
CA LEU A 23 -6.21 -7.96 26.19
C LEU A 23 -7.10 -6.92 25.51
N VAL A 24 -8.32 -6.73 26.01
CA VAL A 24 -9.23 -5.69 25.50
C VAL A 24 -8.62 -4.31 25.66
N GLY A 25 -8.01 -4.01 26.81
CA GLY A 25 -7.31 -2.76 27.05
C GLY A 25 -6.17 -2.52 26.06
N ALA A 26 -5.34 -3.53 25.79
CA ALA A 26 -4.24 -3.42 24.83
C ALA A 26 -4.74 -3.16 23.40
N VAL A 27 -5.81 -3.83 22.97
CA VAL A 27 -6.41 -3.63 21.65
C VAL A 27 -6.96 -2.21 21.50
N VAL A 28 -7.68 -1.71 22.51
CA VAL A 28 -8.19 -0.33 22.50
C VAL A 28 -7.05 0.67 22.44
N LEU A 29 -5.97 0.47 23.22
CA LEU A 29 -4.82 1.36 23.20
C LEU A 29 -4.13 1.39 21.84
N ALA A 30 -3.96 0.23 21.20
CA ALA A 30 -3.37 0.10 19.87
C ALA A 30 -4.22 0.80 18.80
N LEU A 31 -5.56 0.67 18.87
CA LEU A 31 -6.49 1.38 18.01
C LEU A 31 -6.36 2.89 18.16
N VAL A 32 -6.35 3.39 19.40
CA VAL A 32 -6.15 4.83 19.66
C VAL A 32 -4.82 5.29 19.09
N ALA A 33 -3.73 4.55 19.34
CA ALA A 33 -2.41 4.88 18.78
C ALA A 33 -2.42 4.88 17.24
N SER A 34 -3.07 3.93 16.59
CA SER A 34 -3.17 3.92 15.12
C SER A 34 -3.94 5.12 14.55
N LEU A 35 -4.93 5.63 15.29
CA LEU A 35 -5.74 6.77 14.86
C LEU A 35 -5.05 8.11 15.16
N THR A 36 -4.24 8.18 16.23
CA THR A 36 -3.59 9.43 16.65
C THR A 36 -2.16 9.58 16.14
N LEU A 37 -1.43 8.48 16.00
CA LEU A 37 -0.09 8.41 15.39
C LEU A 37 -0.14 7.93 13.95
N GLY A 38 -1.35 7.76 13.39
CA GLY A 38 -1.56 7.31 12.02
C GLY A 38 -0.59 7.97 11.06
N GLY A 39 0.21 7.13 10.39
CA GLY A 39 1.14 7.51 9.34
C GLY A 39 0.35 8.04 8.16
N GLY A 40 0.01 9.31 8.20
CA GLY A 40 -0.39 10.02 7.02
C GLY A 40 0.83 10.11 6.13
N ASP A 41 0.79 9.42 4.98
CA ASP A 41 1.61 9.86 3.87
C ASP A 41 1.37 11.37 3.69
N PRO A 42 2.43 12.17 3.50
CA PRO A 42 2.28 13.59 3.32
C PRO A 42 1.22 13.85 2.23
N PRO A 43 0.29 14.80 2.43
CA PRO A 43 -0.63 15.17 1.36
C PRO A 43 0.21 15.52 0.12
N GLY A 44 -0.04 14.79 -0.98
CA GLY A 44 0.62 15.06 -2.25
C GLY A 44 0.45 16.52 -2.63
N ASP A 45 1.51 17.16 -3.11
CA ASP A 45 1.53 18.57 -3.44
C ASP A 45 0.43 18.89 -4.47
N PRO A 46 -0.65 19.60 -4.08
CA PRO A 46 -1.77 19.88 -4.99
C PRO A 46 -1.41 20.93 -6.06
N GLY A 47 -0.23 21.56 -5.97
CA GLY A 47 0.36 22.38 -7.03
C GLY A 47 1.52 21.69 -7.76
N GLY A 48 1.86 20.47 -7.36
CA GLY A 48 2.97 19.70 -7.91
C GLY A 48 2.62 19.25 -9.32
N GLN A 49 3.52 19.48 -10.27
CA GLN A 49 3.39 18.82 -11.57
C GLN A 49 3.49 17.32 -11.31
N GLU A 50 2.35 16.62 -11.37
CA GLU A 50 2.26 15.15 -11.29
C GLU A 50 2.90 14.47 -12.52
N THR A 51 3.43 15.27 -13.43
CA THR A 51 4.18 14.84 -14.60
C THR A 51 5.62 15.35 -14.49
N GLY A 52 6.58 14.43 -14.53
CA GLY A 52 8.01 14.73 -14.68
C GLY A 52 8.49 14.52 -16.11
N ALA A 53 9.65 15.11 -16.44
CA ALA A 53 10.32 14.79 -17.69
C ALA A 53 10.81 13.33 -17.69
N VAL A 54 10.65 12.64 -18.82
CA VAL A 54 11.17 11.28 -19.04
C VAL A 54 12.18 11.35 -20.19
N ALA A 55 13.39 10.86 -19.95
CA ALA A 55 14.38 10.67 -21.00
C ALA A 55 14.35 9.22 -21.45
N VAL A 56 14.21 8.99 -22.76
CA VAL A 56 14.18 7.65 -23.37
C VAL A 56 15.41 7.48 -24.24
N PHE A 57 16.06 6.34 -24.17
CA PHE A 57 17.29 6.02 -24.90
C PHE A 57 17.14 4.69 -25.65
N GLY A 58 17.65 4.67 -26.88
CA GLY A 58 17.52 3.52 -27.77
C GLY A 58 16.44 3.69 -28.83
N GLU A 59 16.23 2.63 -29.61
CA GLU A 59 15.22 2.62 -30.67
C GLU A 59 13.81 2.44 -30.09
N GLY A 60 12.86 3.17 -30.67
CA GLY A 60 11.46 3.03 -30.31
C GLY A 60 10.91 1.67 -30.73
N LEU A 61 10.03 1.11 -29.88
CA LEU A 61 9.32 -0.11 -30.23
C LEU A 61 8.32 0.15 -31.37
N PRO A 62 8.06 -0.85 -32.25
CA PRO A 62 6.98 -0.77 -33.22
C PRO A 62 5.66 -0.38 -32.57
N ALA A 63 4.89 0.49 -33.22
CA ALA A 63 3.59 0.90 -32.72
C ALA A 63 2.63 -0.29 -32.68
N PHE A 64 1.86 -0.40 -31.61
CA PHE A 64 0.81 -1.41 -31.48
C PHE A 64 -0.31 -1.11 -32.50
N ALA A 65 -0.52 -2.02 -33.44
CA ALA A 65 -1.41 -1.81 -34.59
C ALA A 65 -2.78 -2.49 -34.47
N GLY A 66 -3.02 -3.30 -33.44
CA GLY A 66 -4.29 -4.00 -33.26
C GLY A 66 -4.16 -5.35 -32.56
N THR A 67 -5.20 -6.17 -32.65
CA THR A 67 -5.33 -7.42 -31.87
C THR A 67 -4.55 -8.60 -32.45
N ASP A 68 -4.04 -8.49 -33.68
CA ASP A 68 -3.30 -9.54 -34.36
C ASP A 68 -1.81 -9.57 -33.95
N GLY A 69 -1.55 -9.92 -32.69
CA GLY A 69 -0.19 -10.02 -32.16
C GLY A 69 0.52 -8.66 -32.05
N ASP A 70 1.39 -8.52 -31.04
CA ASP A 70 2.17 -7.30 -30.87
C ASP A 70 3.52 -7.43 -31.56
N ALA A 71 3.75 -6.59 -32.57
CA ALA A 71 5.00 -6.53 -33.33
C ALA A 71 6.20 -6.09 -32.47
N ALA A 72 5.98 -5.52 -31.28
CA ALA A 72 7.05 -5.20 -30.35
C ALA A 72 7.59 -6.44 -29.59
N VAL A 73 6.88 -7.58 -29.61
CA VAL A 73 7.32 -8.79 -28.91
C VAL A 73 8.63 -9.31 -29.51
N GLY A 74 9.63 -9.51 -28.64
CA GLY A 74 10.96 -9.98 -29.03
C GLY A 74 11.93 -8.87 -29.44
N HIS A 75 11.47 -7.62 -29.53
CA HIS A 75 12.36 -6.47 -29.67
C HIS A 75 12.98 -6.06 -28.33
N LEU A 76 14.18 -5.46 -28.39
CA LEU A 76 14.81 -4.88 -27.22
C LEU A 76 14.02 -3.65 -26.77
N ALA A 77 13.59 -3.63 -25.51
CA ALA A 77 12.92 -2.47 -24.93
C ALA A 77 13.94 -1.33 -24.71
N PRO A 78 13.53 -0.06 -24.92
CA PRO A 78 14.40 1.09 -24.70
C PRO A 78 14.65 1.32 -23.20
N ASP A 79 15.77 1.96 -22.91
CA ASP A 79 16.09 2.45 -21.58
C ASP A 79 15.34 3.75 -21.30
N PHE A 80 15.04 4.02 -20.03
CA PHE A 80 14.52 5.34 -19.65
C PHE A 80 14.91 5.77 -18.24
N ASP A 81 15.02 7.08 -18.08
CA ASP A 81 15.19 7.77 -16.81
C ASP A 81 13.95 8.60 -16.52
N ALA A 82 13.43 8.46 -15.32
CA ALA A 82 12.22 9.13 -14.86
C ALA A 82 12.39 9.65 -13.43
N THR A 83 11.47 10.51 -13.01
CA THR A 83 11.40 11.04 -11.65
C THR A 83 10.12 10.54 -10.99
N THR A 84 10.25 10.02 -9.77
CA THR A 84 9.11 9.59 -8.95
C THR A 84 8.39 10.81 -8.36
N PHE A 85 7.17 10.62 -7.82
CA PHE A 85 6.43 11.71 -7.17
C PHE A 85 7.15 12.33 -5.96
N ASN A 86 8.05 11.59 -5.33
CA ASN A 86 8.85 12.08 -4.20
C ASN A 86 10.12 12.81 -4.65
N GLY A 87 10.33 12.97 -5.97
CA GLY A 87 11.49 13.64 -6.55
C GLY A 87 12.71 12.74 -6.77
N ASP A 88 12.65 11.46 -6.39
CA ASP A 88 13.76 10.53 -6.60
C ASP A 88 13.89 10.14 -8.07
N THR A 89 15.13 9.98 -8.55
CA THR A 89 15.41 9.44 -9.89
C THR A 89 15.24 7.93 -9.91
N VAL A 90 14.50 7.44 -10.90
CA VAL A 90 14.39 6.02 -11.26
C VAL A 90 15.00 5.81 -12.63
N GLN A 91 15.84 4.79 -12.74
CA GLN A 91 16.42 4.34 -14.00
C GLN A 91 15.91 2.94 -14.29
N VAL A 92 15.35 2.74 -15.47
CA VAL A 92 14.93 1.42 -15.95
C VAL A 92 15.83 1.03 -17.11
N ARG A 93 16.45 -0.15 -16.95
CA ARG A 93 17.42 -0.73 -17.88
C ARG A 93 17.01 -2.18 -18.17
N PRO A 94 16.13 -2.41 -19.16
CA PRO A 94 15.66 -3.76 -19.48
C PRO A 94 16.82 -4.70 -19.87
N GLY A 95 16.76 -5.96 -19.44
CA GLY A 95 17.75 -6.99 -19.80
C GLY A 95 18.66 -7.47 -18.66
N ASP A 96 18.46 -6.98 -17.44
CA ASP A 96 19.13 -7.44 -16.22
C ASP A 96 18.56 -8.76 -15.65
N GLY A 97 17.51 -9.31 -16.28
CA GLY A 97 16.77 -10.49 -15.82
C GLY A 97 15.54 -10.16 -14.98
N THR A 98 15.31 -8.88 -14.68
CA THR A 98 14.11 -8.39 -14.00
C THR A 98 12.99 -8.11 -15.01
N GLY A 99 11.79 -8.63 -14.73
CA GLY A 99 10.60 -8.30 -15.50
C GLY A 99 9.98 -6.98 -15.03
N TYR A 100 9.74 -6.06 -15.97
CA TYR A 100 9.09 -4.77 -15.69
C TYR A 100 7.72 -4.70 -16.37
N VAL A 101 6.79 -3.98 -15.74
CA VAL A 101 5.49 -3.62 -16.33
C VAL A 101 5.35 -2.12 -16.26
N ILE A 102 5.04 -1.49 -17.38
CA ILE A 102 4.84 -0.05 -17.50
C ILE A 102 3.40 0.19 -17.91
N ALA A 103 2.73 1.09 -17.20
CA ALA A 103 1.37 1.51 -17.51
C ALA A 103 1.33 3.03 -17.63
N PHE A 104 0.67 3.51 -18.69
CA PHE A 104 0.40 4.93 -18.90
C PHE A 104 -1.00 5.23 -18.38
N PHE A 105 -1.08 6.12 -17.39
CA PHE A 105 -2.34 6.59 -16.83
C PHE A 105 -2.57 8.02 -17.29
N ALA A 106 -3.73 8.28 -17.89
CA ALA A 106 -4.21 9.63 -18.12
C ALA A 106 -5.16 10.01 -16.98
N HIS A 107 -4.91 11.17 -16.38
CA HIS A 107 -5.84 11.98 -15.58
C HIS A 107 -6.70 12.86 -16.50
#